data_AF-D2ZTV3-F1
#
_entry.id   AF-D2ZTV3-F1
#
_cell.length_a   1.000
_cell.length_b   1.000
_cell.length_c   1.000
_cell.angle_alpha   90.00
_cell.angle_beta   90.00
_cell.angle_gamma   90.00
#
_symmetry.space_group_name_H-M   'P 1'
#
loop_
_entity.id
_entity.type
_entity.pdbx_description
1 polymer ?
#
loop_
_entity_poly.entity_id
_entity_poly.type
_entity_poly.pdbx_seq_one_letter_code
_entity_poly.pdbx_strand_id
1 'polypeptide(L)'
;MKRILFTILFLSTTAYASHTYSSDNLTCTYQDLTVPNSRPQTTACSSLAWESAQVYDEKRGGYITGNGEEYKLKNGKTIVFSYEAFMKTKESNPTGGKWTHSTKLMNNKTYTTTERTFKGKSWTCYRSKKEELCVDSPRLY
;
A
#
# COMPACT_ATOMS: atom_id res chain seq x y z
N MET A 1 -7.06 -16.68 -56.41
CA MET A 1 -6.78 -15.54 -55.52
C MET A 1 -7.70 -15.64 -54.30
N LYS A 2 -7.20 -16.05 -53.12
CA LYS A 2 -7.97 -16.11 -51.88
C LYS A 2 -7.61 -14.88 -51.04
N ARG A 3 -8.60 -14.02 -50.75
CA ARG A 3 -8.46 -12.83 -49.91
C ARG A 3 -8.26 -13.28 -48.46
N ILE A 4 -7.10 -12.98 -47.89
CA ILE A 4 -6.84 -13.13 -46.47
C ILE A 4 -7.38 -11.87 -45.79
N LEU A 5 -8.48 -12.01 -45.04
CA LEU A 5 -8.97 -10.97 -44.15
C LEU A 5 -8.17 -11.07 -42.85
N PHE A 6 -7.24 -10.13 -42.64
CA PHE A 6 -6.58 -9.93 -41.35
C PHE A 6 -7.55 -9.16 -40.45
N THR A 7 -8.23 -9.88 -39.55
CA THR A 7 -8.98 -9.28 -38.45
C THR A 7 -7.96 -8.76 -37.44
N ILE A 8 -7.69 -7.46 -37.46
CA ILE A 8 -6.88 -6.80 -36.43
C ILE A 8 -7.73 -6.73 -35.17
N LEU A 9 -7.48 -7.64 -34.23
CA LEU A 9 -7.99 -7.51 -32.87
C LEU A 9 -7.32 -6.28 -32.24
N PHE A 10 -8.06 -5.19 -32.09
CA PHE A 10 -7.65 -4.10 -31.23
C PHE A 10 -7.65 -4.62 -29.79
N LEU A 11 -6.46 -4.98 -29.29
CA LEU A 11 -6.22 -5.10 -27.86
C LEU A 11 -6.45 -3.71 -27.27
N SER A 12 -7.65 -3.47 -26.74
CA SER A 12 -7.93 -2.32 -25.89
C SER A 12 -7.08 -2.48 -24.63
N THR A 13 -5.85 -2.00 -24.68
CA THR A 13 -5.04 -1.74 -23.50
C THR A 13 -5.73 -0.60 -22.76
N THR A 14 -6.70 -0.92 -21.92
CA THR A 14 -7.10 -0.03 -20.84
C THR A 14 -5.83 0.22 -20.03
N ALA A 15 -5.20 1.36 -20.25
CA ALA A 15 -4.08 1.83 -19.46
C ALA A 15 -4.62 2.10 -18.06
N TYR A 16 -4.64 1.05 -17.24
CA TYR A 16 -4.96 1.19 -15.83
C TYR A 16 -3.78 1.91 -15.19
N ALA A 17 -3.95 3.20 -14.91
CA ALA A 17 -2.92 4.02 -14.30
C ALA A 17 -2.62 3.47 -12.91
N SER A 18 -1.51 2.73 -12.78
CA SER A 18 -0.92 2.43 -11.48
C SER A 18 -0.06 3.60 -11.07
N HIS A 19 -0.33 4.19 -9.91
CA HIS A 19 0.50 5.25 -9.35
C HIS A 19 1.48 4.65 -8.35
N THR A 20 2.74 5.07 -8.42
CA THR A 20 3.77 4.68 -7.46
C THR A 20 4.51 5.89 -6.95
N TYR A 21 4.72 5.96 -5.63
CA TYR A 21 5.54 6.99 -4.99
C TYR A 21 6.60 6.31 -4.12
N SER A 22 7.87 6.70 -4.28
CA SER A 22 8.98 6.11 -3.54
C SER A 22 9.74 7.15 -2.72
N SER A 23 10.18 6.76 -1.54
CA SER A 23 11.11 7.53 -0.72
C SER A 23 12.28 6.66 -0.29
N ASP A 24 13.48 7.13 -0.62
CA ASP A 24 14.74 6.50 -0.23
C ASP A 24 15.39 7.31 0.89
N ASN A 25 16.19 6.63 1.73
CA ASN A 25 16.91 7.21 2.87
C ASN A 25 16.03 7.55 4.10
N LEU A 26 14.94 6.82 4.30
CA LEU A 26 14.20 6.87 5.55
C LEU A 26 15.00 6.17 6.67
N THR A 27 14.76 6.60 7.90
CA THR A 27 15.19 5.83 9.07
C THR A 27 13.97 5.16 9.68
N CYS A 28 14.05 3.84 9.86
CA CYS A 28 13.02 3.03 10.48
C CYS A 28 13.55 2.39 11.76
N THR A 29 12.67 2.14 12.71
CA THR A 29 12.92 1.25 13.84
C THR A 29 11.94 0.09 13.75
N TYR A 30 12.44 -1.14 13.82
CA TYR A 30 11.63 -2.36 13.72
C TYR A 30 11.79 -3.23 14.96
N GLN A 31 10.71 -3.83 15.43
CA GLN A 31 10.70 -4.81 16.52
C GLN A 31 9.82 -6.00 16.16
N ASP A 32 10.37 -7.22 16.26
CA ASP A 32 9.59 -8.46 16.21
C ASP A 32 8.99 -8.74 17.59
N LEU A 33 7.67 -8.76 17.73
CA LEU A 33 6.99 -8.98 19.00
C LEU A 33 6.71 -10.46 19.28
N THR A 34 7.00 -11.35 18.34
CA THR A 34 6.88 -12.79 18.51
C THR A 34 8.11 -13.40 19.19
N VAL A 35 9.24 -12.68 19.19
CA VAL A 35 10.49 -13.11 19.82
C VAL A 35 10.57 -12.55 21.26
N PRO A 36 10.72 -13.42 22.29
CA PRO A 36 10.88 -12.97 23.67
C PRO A 36 12.06 -12.02 23.82
N ASN A 37 11.88 -10.93 24.59
CA ASN A 37 12.90 -9.91 24.86
C ASN A 37 13.48 -9.23 23.61
N SER A 38 12.82 -9.34 22.47
CA SER A 38 13.17 -8.60 21.25
C SER A 38 13.24 -7.11 21.52
N ARG A 39 14.31 -6.48 21.05
CA ARG A 39 14.52 -5.04 21.18
C ARG A 39 14.30 -4.35 19.84
N PRO A 40 13.75 -3.12 19.82
CA PRO A 40 13.66 -2.35 18.60
C PRO A 40 15.05 -2.09 17.99
N GLN A 41 15.18 -2.30 16.69
CA GLN A 41 16.41 -2.08 15.93
C GLN A 41 16.21 -0.96 14.92
N THR A 42 17.04 0.08 15.01
CA THR A 42 17.04 1.19 14.06
C THR A 42 17.90 0.85 12.84
N THR A 43 17.35 1.07 11.66
CA THR A 43 18.01 0.80 10.37
C THR A 43 17.56 1.81 9.31
N ALA A 44 18.37 1.97 8.27
CA ALA A 44 17.90 2.59 7.04
C ALA A 44 16.78 1.73 6.41
N CYS A 45 15.84 2.41 5.76
CA CYS A 45 14.74 1.80 5.02
C CYS A 45 14.37 2.67 3.80
N SER A 46 13.62 2.08 2.88
CA SER A 46 12.92 2.79 1.82
C SER A 46 11.42 2.53 1.93
N SER A 47 10.61 3.39 1.33
CA SER A 47 9.18 3.16 1.17
C SER A 47 8.75 3.24 -0.29
N LEU A 48 7.72 2.45 -0.62
CA LEU A 48 7.03 2.48 -1.90
C LEU A 48 5.53 2.45 -1.63
N ALA A 49 4.79 3.47 -2.03
CA ALA A 49 3.33 3.47 -2.06
C ALA A 49 2.84 3.10 -3.47
N TRP A 50 1.74 2.36 -3.56
CA TRP A 50 1.11 1.99 -4.83
C TRP A 50 -0.41 2.05 -4.77
N GLU A 51 -0.99 2.35 -5.93
CA GLU A 51 -2.37 2.09 -6.28
C GLU A 51 -2.41 1.12 -7.46
N SER A 52 -3.16 0.03 -7.32
CA SER A 52 -3.34 -0.94 -8.39
C SER A 52 -4.32 -0.45 -9.46
N ALA A 53 -4.38 -1.20 -10.55
CA ALA A 53 -5.43 -1.05 -11.55
C ALA A 53 -6.84 -1.14 -10.91
N GLN A 54 -7.72 -0.23 -11.32
CA GLN A 54 -9.13 -0.28 -10.94
C GLN A 54 -9.85 -1.33 -11.77
N VAL A 55 -10.48 -2.31 -11.12
CA VAL A 55 -11.16 -3.45 -11.76
C VAL A 55 -12.64 -3.44 -11.40
N TYR A 56 -13.52 -3.72 -12.35
CA TYR A 56 -14.94 -3.85 -12.06
C TYR A 56 -15.23 -5.22 -11.41
N ASP A 57 -15.80 -5.21 -10.20
CA ASP A 57 -16.29 -6.39 -9.48
C ASP A 57 -17.80 -6.54 -9.71
N GLU A 58 -18.17 -7.45 -10.62
CA GLU A 58 -19.57 -7.74 -10.97
C GLU A 58 -20.41 -8.18 -9.76
N LYS A 59 -19.82 -8.91 -8.80
CA LYS A 59 -20.56 -9.43 -7.64
C LYS A 59 -20.96 -8.30 -6.70
N ARG A 60 -20.12 -7.27 -6.59
CA ARG A 60 -20.35 -6.11 -5.73
C ARG A 60 -20.99 -4.93 -6.49
N GLY A 61 -21.06 -5.01 -7.81
CA GLY A 61 -21.63 -3.97 -8.68
C GLY A 61 -20.87 -2.66 -8.57
N GLY A 62 -19.54 -2.69 -8.64
CA GLY A 62 -18.71 -1.52 -8.49
C GLY A 62 -17.24 -1.76 -8.84
N TYR A 63 -16.42 -0.71 -8.79
CA TYR A 63 -14.98 -0.83 -9.02
C TYR A 63 -14.23 -1.09 -7.72
N ILE A 64 -13.19 -1.91 -7.78
CA ILE A 64 -12.23 -2.17 -6.71
C ILE A 64 -10.83 -1.76 -7.15
N THR A 65 -9.99 -1.33 -6.20
CA THR A 65 -8.54 -1.26 -6.37
C THR A 65 -7.84 -1.67 -5.08
N GLY A 66 -6.76 -2.43 -5.20
CA GLY A 66 -5.83 -2.71 -4.11
C GLY A 66 -4.79 -1.60 -3.98
N ASN A 67 -4.67 -1.06 -2.78
CA ASN A 67 -3.74 0.02 -2.46
C ASN A 67 -2.81 -0.40 -1.34
N GLY A 68 -1.65 0.23 -1.27
CA GLY A 68 -0.75 -0.02 -0.16
C GLY A 68 0.50 0.83 -0.11
N GLU A 69 1.29 0.56 0.91
CA GLU A 69 2.65 1.04 1.08
C GLU A 69 3.53 -0.11 1.59
N GLU A 70 4.77 -0.13 1.17
CA GLU A 70 5.77 -1.12 1.54
C GLU A 70 6.94 -0.36 2.17
N TYR A 71 7.41 -0.84 3.31
CA TYR A 71 8.68 -0.43 3.88
C TYR A 71 9.68 -1.58 3.77
N LYS A 72 10.77 -1.34 3.05
CA LYS A 72 11.86 -2.29 2.91
C LYS A 72 13.02 -1.90 3.81
N LEU A 73 13.31 -2.74 4.79
CA LEU A 73 14.43 -2.57 5.71
C LEU A 73 15.74 -3.01 5.05
N LYS A 74 16.87 -2.44 5.49
CA LYS A 74 18.21 -2.80 4.98
C LYS A 74 18.55 -4.30 5.07
N ASN A 75 17.99 -5.00 6.06
CA ASN A 75 18.19 -6.45 6.23
C ASN A 75 17.33 -7.31 5.28
N GLY A 76 16.60 -6.69 4.35
CA GLY A 76 15.74 -7.37 3.38
C GLY A 76 14.33 -7.66 3.89
N LYS A 77 14.02 -7.37 5.16
CA LYS A 77 12.66 -7.52 5.67
C LYS A 77 11.75 -6.45 5.06
N THR A 78 10.59 -6.90 4.59
CA THR A 78 9.53 -6.06 4.01
C THR A 78 8.34 -6.02 4.96
N ILE A 79 7.80 -4.82 5.18
CA ILE A 79 6.53 -4.58 5.87
C ILE A 79 5.55 -3.99 4.87
N VAL A 80 4.41 -4.64 4.67
CA VAL A 80 3.37 -4.18 3.75
C VAL A 80 2.19 -3.66 4.54
N PHE A 81 1.69 -2.49 4.17
CA PHE A 81 0.39 -1.99 4.59
C PHE A 81 -0.53 -1.98 3.39
N SER A 82 -1.68 -2.65 3.48
CA SER A 82 -2.60 -2.79 2.34
C SER A 82 -4.05 -2.55 2.72
N TYR A 83 -4.83 -2.04 1.76
CA TYR A 83 -6.27 -1.88 1.86
C TYR A 83 -6.91 -1.99 0.49
N GLU A 84 -8.20 -2.34 0.47
CA GLU A 84 -9.02 -2.28 -0.74
C GLU A 84 -9.77 -0.95 -0.74
N ALA A 85 -9.79 -0.26 -1.88
CA ALA A 85 -10.77 0.77 -2.15
C ALA A 85 -11.90 0.18 -3.00
N PHE A 86 -13.12 0.56 -2.67
CA PHE A 86 -14.32 0.17 -3.40
C PHE A 86 -15.17 1.39 -3.72
N MET A 87 -15.59 1.50 -4.98
CA MET A 87 -16.52 2.51 -5.45
C MET A 87 -17.77 1.82 -5.99
N LYS A 88 -18.88 1.98 -5.26
CA LYS A 88 -20.18 1.50 -5.72
C LYS A 88 -20.64 2.34 -6.91
N THR A 89 -20.95 1.72 -8.03
CA THR A 89 -21.44 2.46 -9.19
C THR A 89 -22.92 2.78 -9.04
N LYS A 90 -23.23 4.07 -8.89
CA LYS A 90 -24.45 4.68 -9.47
C LYS A 90 -24.12 5.54 -10.69
N GLU A 91 -22.86 5.92 -10.84
CA GLU A 91 -22.33 6.87 -11.83
C GLU A 91 -21.22 6.21 -12.65
N SER A 92 -21.06 6.68 -13.88
CA SER A 92 -20.39 5.98 -14.99
C SER A 92 -18.86 6.15 -15.07
N ASN A 93 -18.20 6.79 -14.09
CA ASN A 93 -16.77 7.09 -14.19
C ASN A 93 -15.97 6.84 -12.90
N PRO A 94 -14.95 5.96 -12.92
CA PRO A 94 -14.09 5.69 -11.77
C PRO A 94 -13.18 6.86 -11.34
N THR A 95 -12.97 7.85 -12.21
CA THR A 95 -12.12 9.03 -11.90
C THR A 95 -12.83 10.08 -11.05
N GLY A 96 -14.17 10.12 -11.06
CA GLY A 96 -14.96 11.15 -10.36
C GLY A 96 -15.79 10.65 -9.17
N GLY A 97 -15.86 9.34 -8.97
CA GLY A 97 -16.75 8.76 -7.97
C GLY A 97 -16.15 8.72 -6.56
N LYS A 98 -17.02 8.53 -5.57
CA LYS A 98 -16.64 8.45 -4.16
C LYS A 98 -16.18 7.04 -3.79
N TRP A 99 -14.91 6.90 -3.46
CA TRP A 99 -14.31 5.65 -2.98
C TRP A 99 -14.52 5.47 -1.48
N THR A 100 -14.78 4.22 -1.08
CA THR A 100 -14.77 3.76 0.31
C THR A 100 -13.57 2.85 0.52
N HIS A 101 -12.98 2.86 1.72
CA HIS A 101 -11.76 2.12 2.01
C HIS A 101 -12.02 1.05 3.06
N SER A 102 -11.50 -0.16 2.84
CA SER A 102 -11.38 -1.14 3.90
C SER A 102 -10.44 -0.64 4.99
N THR A 103 -10.48 -1.28 6.16
CA THR A 103 -9.43 -1.07 7.16
C THR A 103 -8.07 -1.41 6.57
N LYS A 104 -7.10 -0.51 6.71
CA LYS A 104 -5.71 -0.76 6.34
C LYS A 104 -5.09 -1.77 7.29
N LEU A 105 -4.37 -2.74 6.73
CA LEU A 105 -3.75 -3.83 7.47
C LEU A 105 -2.24 -3.79 7.30
N MET A 106 -1.49 -4.05 8.38
CA MET A 106 -0.05 -4.23 8.39
C MET A 106 0.25 -5.73 8.34
N ASN A 107 0.89 -6.20 7.26
CA ASN A 107 1.16 -7.62 7.00
C ASN A 107 -0.07 -8.50 7.24
N ASN A 108 -1.22 -8.08 6.68
CA ASN A 108 -2.52 -8.74 6.82
C ASN A 108 -3.05 -8.81 8.27
N LYS A 109 -2.61 -7.90 9.15
CA LYS A 109 -3.10 -7.76 10.53
C LYS A 109 -3.57 -6.35 10.80
N THR A 110 -4.57 -6.23 11.68
CA THR A 110 -4.91 -4.92 12.24
C THR A 110 -3.74 -4.40 13.05
N TYR A 111 -3.57 -3.09 13.02
CA TYR A 111 -2.51 -2.39 13.75
C TYR A 111 -3.06 -1.11 14.38
N THR A 112 -2.33 -0.58 15.34
CA THR A 112 -2.56 0.74 15.91
C THR A 112 -1.45 1.69 15.50
N THR A 113 -1.78 2.97 15.38
CA THR A 113 -0.81 4.04 15.12
C THR A 113 -0.60 4.85 16.40
N THR A 114 0.66 5.13 16.73
CA THR A 114 1.04 6.02 17.83
C THR A 114 2.18 6.91 17.40
N GLU A 115 2.24 8.12 17.91
CA GLU A 115 3.42 8.98 17.80
C GLU A 115 4.35 8.73 18.99
N ARG A 116 5.65 8.58 18.74
CA ARG A 116 6.66 8.40 19.79
C ARG A 116 7.85 9.31 19.55
N THR A 117 8.41 9.83 20.63
CA THR A 117 9.63 10.63 20.57
C THR A 117 10.85 9.79 20.91
N PHE A 118 11.77 9.65 19.96
CA PHE A 118 13.07 8.99 20.17
C PHE A 118 14.20 9.95 19.80
N LYS A 119 15.18 10.11 20.69
CA LYS A 119 16.37 10.95 20.47
C LYS A 119 16.02 12.37 19.96
N GLY A 120 14.94 12.96 20.48
CA GLY A 120 14.50 14.31 20.12
C GLY A 120 13.73 14.43 18.79
N LYS A 121 13.41 13.31 18.12
CA LYS A 121 12.59 13.29 16.90
C LYS A 121 11.26 12.58 17.15
N SER A 122 10.19 13.02 16.46
CA SER A 122 8.89 12.32 16.45
C SER A 122 8.90 11.22 15.40
N TRP A 123 8.33 10.07 15.75
CA TRP A 123 8.23 8.90 14.90
C TRP A 123 6.80 8.41 14.90
N THR A 124 6.27 8.15 13.71
CA THR A 124 5.00 7.45 13.56
C THR A 124 5.25 5.95 13.69
N CYS A 125 4.64 5.33 14.70
CA CYS A 125 4.79 3.91 15.02
C CYS A 125 3.51 3.14 14.73
N TYR A 126 3.63 2.08 13.95
CA TYR A 126 2.59 1.13 13.61
C TYR A 126 2.83 -0.18 14.32
N ARG A 127 1.88 -0.62 15.15
CA ARG A 127 2.02 -1.82 15.97
C ARG A 127 0.90 -2.82 15.70
N SER A 128 1.26 -4.00 15.24
CA SER A 128 0.38 -5.16 15.18
C SER A 128 0.61 -6.08 16.37
N LYS A 129 -0.10 -7.22 16.41
CA LYS A 129 0.18 -8.27 17.41
C LYS A 129 1.55 -8.94 17.22
N LYS A 130 2.16 -8.84 16.03
CA LYS A 130 3.38 -9.58 15.68
C LYS A 130 4.63 -8.71 15.59
N GLU A 131 4.46 -7.43 15.29
CA GLU A 131 5.61 -6.57 15.02
C GLU A 131 5.24 -5.09 15.18
N GLU A 132 6.27 -4.27 15.34
CA GLU A 132 6.18 -2.82 15.37
C GLU A 132 7.16 -2.22 14.37
N LEU A 133 6.68 -1.25 13.58
CA LEU A 133 7.49 -0.43 12.68
C LEU A 133 7.28 1.03 13.07
N CYS A 134 8.36 1.74 13.39
CA CYS A 134 8.36 3.19 13.54
C CYS A 134 9.15 3.82 12.40
N VAL A 135 8.63 4.90 11.82
CA VAL A 135 9.26 5.62 10.70
C VAL A 135 9.54 7.05 11.14
N ASP A 136 10.77 7.51 10.94
CA ASP A 136 11.17 8.92 11.05
C ASP A 136 10.63 9.64 9.82
N SER A 137 9.31 9.81 9.76
CA SER A 137 8.69 10.50 8.64
C SER A 137 8.75 12.00 8.91
N PRO A 138 9.23 12.83 7.97
CA PRO A 138 8.75 14.19 7.91
C PRO A 138 7.23 14.12 7.71
N ARG A 139 6.45 14.97 8.39
CA ARG A 139 5.00 15.04 8.17
C ARG A 139 4.76 15.27 6.69
N LEU A 140 4.24 14.25 5.99
CA LEU A 140 3.65 14.46 4.69
C LEU A 140 2.24 14.99 4.98
N TYR A 141 2.15 16.33 4.89
CA TYR A 141 0.98 17.20 5.06
C TYR A 141 0.57 17.54 6.51
#